data_AF-A0A955VWB7-F1
#
_entry.id   AF-A0A955VWB7-F1
#
_cell.length_a   1.000
_cell.length_b   1.000
_cell.length_c   1.000
_cell.angle_alpha   90.00
_cell.angle_beta   90.00
_cell.angle_gamma   90.00
#
_symmetry.space_group_name_H-M   'P 1'
#
loop_
_entity.id
_entity.type
_entity.pdbx_description
1 polymer ?
#
loop_
_entity_poly.entity_id
_entity_poly.type
_entity_poly.pdbx_seq_one_letter_code
_entity_poly.pdbx_strand_id
1 'polypeptide(L)'
;MTFDEAMAILGVGVEAGEDGARRAYLRLVRVHKPDRDPEGFRRVREAWERVRPEIAFRAQLFRPAVPSEPPVTGEADAWVDEEDDDEDE
;
A
#
# COMPACT_ATOMS: atom_id res chain seq x y z
N MET A 1 -1.00 4.78 16.34
CA MET A 1 -1.92 5.09 15.23
C MET A 1 -3.16 4.19 15.28
N THR A 2 -4.34 4.80 15.18
CA THR A 2 -5.64 4.12 15.08
C THR A 2 -5.91 3.69 13.63
N PHE A 3 -6.96 2.88 13.40
CA PHE A 3 -7.32 2.43 12.06
C PHE A 3 -7.73 3.58 11.14
N ASP A 4 -8.53 4.52 11.65
CA ASP A 4 -9.04 5.66 10.89
C ASP A 4 -7.90 6.62 10.48
N GLU A 5 -6.99 6.91 11.43
CA GLU A 5 -5.77 7.67 11.15
C GLU A 5 -4.88 7.00 10.10
N ALA A 6 -4.74 5.67 10.15
CA ALA A 6 -3.96 4.93 9.16
C ALA A 6 -4.59 4.98 7.76
N MET A 7 -5.92 4.89 7.66
CA MET A 7 -6.66 5.04 6.40
C MET A 7 -6.53 6.46 5.84
N ALA A 8 -6.59 7.47 6.70
CA ALA A 8 -6.36 8.86 6.33
C ALA A 8 -4.93 9.10 5.82
N ILE A 9 -3.91 8.49 6.44
CA ILE A 9 -2.51 8.54 5.97
C ILE A 9 -2.36 7.89 4.60
N LEU A 10 -3.06 6.78 4.34
CA LEU A 10 -3.11 6.17 3.01
C LEU A 10 -3.95 6.97 2.01
N GLY A 11 -4.70 7.99 2.45
CA GLY A 11 -5.57 8.79 1.60
C GLY A 11 -6.75 8.01 1.03
N VAL A 12 -7.22 6.98 1.75
CA VAL A 12 -8.35 6.15 1.34
C VAL A 12 -9.43 6.14 2.42
N GLY A 13 -10.69 6.18 1.98
CA GLY A 13 -11.83 6.04 2.88
C GLY A 13 -12.09 4.57 3.25
N VAL A 14 -12.82 4.36 4.35
CA VAL A 14 -13.14 3.02 4.88
C VAL A 14 -13.92 2.15 3.89
N GLU A 15 -14.62 2.75 2.94
CA GLU A 15 -15.33 2.06 1.86
C GLU A 15 -14.40 1.46 0.80
N ALA A 16 -13.14 1.90 0.70
CA ALA A 16 -12.22 1.48 -0.35
C ALA A 16 -11.77 0.00 -0.21
N GLY A 17 -11.95 -0.59 0.98
CA GLY A 17 -11.61 -1.98 1.25
C GLY A 17 -10.12 -2.31 1.08
N GLU A 18 -9.82 -3.61 0.98
CA GLU A 18 -8.43 -4.11 0.87
C GLU A 18 -7.72 -3.62 -0.39
N ASP A 19 -8.38 -3.75 -1.54
CA ASP A 19 -7.80 -3.36 -2.82
C ASP A 19 -7.53 -1.85 -2.89
N GLY A 20 -8.42 -1.05 -2.31
CA GLY A 20 -8.23 0.41 -2.20
C GLY A 20 -7.00 0.76 -1.36
N ALA A 21 -6.92 0.23 -0.14
CA ALA A 21 -5.81 0.48 0.77
C ALA A 21 -4.47 -0.04 0.19
N ARG A 22 -4.47 -1.22 -0.43
CA ARG A 22 -3.27 -1.80 -1.06
C ARG A 22 -2.77 -0.94 -2.21
N ARG A 23 -3.66 -0.51 -3.12
CA ARG A 23 -3.27 0.37 -4.24
C ARG A 23 -2.71 1.70 -3.75
N ALA A 24 -3.29 2.28 -2.70
CA ALA A 24 -2.81 3.52 -2.14
C ALA A 24 -1.44 3.38 -1.48
N TYR A 25 -1.23 2.32 -0.70
CA TYR A 25 0.07 1.97 -0.14
C TYR A 25 1.15 1.84 -1.22
N LEU A 26 0.88 1.10 -2.31
CA LEU A 26 1.84 0.93 -3.42
C LEU A 26 2.19 2.26 -4.11
N ARG A 27 1.21 3.15 -4.29
CA ARG A 27 1.47 4.50 -4.83
C ARG A 27 2.36 5.31 -3.88
N LEU A 28 2.05 5.31 -2.59
CA LEU A 28 2.79 6.08 -1.59
C LEU A 28 4.22 5.56 -1.41
N VAL A 29 4.44 4.24 -1.43
CA VAL A 29 5.80 3.66 -1.37
C VAL A 29 6.65 4.05 -2.58
N ARG A 30 6.05 4.19 -3.76
CA ARG A 30 6.75 4.68 -4.97
C ARG A 30 7.14 6.16 -4.85
N VAL A 31 6.31 6.97 -4.20
CA VAL A 31 6.56 8.40 -3.98
C VAL A 31 7.57 8.63 -2.86
N HIS A 32 7.40 7.94 -1.73
CA HIS A 32 8.27 8.01 -0.57
C HIS A 32 9.35 6.92 -0.66
N LYS A 33 10.30 7.09 -1.58
CA LYS A 33 11.48 6.21 -1.67
C LYS A 33 12.25 6.26 -0.33
N PRO A 34 12.69 5.12 0.24
CA PRO A 34 13.34 5.08 1.55
C PRO A 34 14.63 5.92 1.62
N ASP A 35 15.34 6.08 0.49
CA ASP A 35 16.54 6.90 0.37
C ASP A 35 16.26 8.40 0.38
N ARG A 36 15.11 8.83 -0.16
CA ARG A 36 14.73 10.25 -0.30
C ARG A 36 13.87 10.75 0.86
N ASP A 37 12.98 9.90 1.37
CA ASP A 37 12.07 10.23 2.46
C ASP A 37 11.85 9.01 3.38
N PRO A 38 12.82 8.69 4.24
CA PRO A 38 12.72 7.57 5.17
C PRO A 38 11.59 7.78 6.19
N GLU A 39 11.29 9.02 6.57
CA GLU A 39 10.24 9.34 7.53
C GLU A 39 8.85 9.07 6.92
N GLY A 40 8.62 9.54 5.69
CA GLY A 40 7.40 9.29 4.94
C GLY A 40 7.20 7.81 4.64
N PHE A 41 8.26 7.10 4.25
CA PHE A 41 8.19 5.65 4.04
C PHE A 41 7.81 4.90 5.33
N ARG A 42 8.42 5.25 6.47
CA ARG A 42 8.07 4.67 7.78
C ARG A 42 6.60 4.92 8.13
N ARG A 43 6.10 6.14 7.94
CA ARG A 43 4.71 6.51 8.23
C ARG A 43 3.71 5.73 7.36
N VAL A 44 3.99 5.61 6.07
CA VAL A 44 3.16 4.85 5.12
C VAL A 44 3.18 3.36 5.43
N ARG A 45 4.34 2.81 5.79
CA ARG A 45 4.47 1.41 6.18
C ARG A 45 3.72 1.11 7.48
N GLU A 46 3.89 1.93 8.51
CA GLU A 46 3.19 1.79 9.79
C GLU A 46 1.67 1.82 9.56
N ALA A 47 1.20 2.70 8.66
CA ALA A 47 -0.22 2.80 8.32
C ALA A 47 -0.72 1.48 7.73
N TRP A 48 -0.07 0.98 6.68
CA TRP A 48 -0.42 -0.29 6.06
C TRP A 48 -0.43 -1.47 7.04
N GLU A 49 0.58 -1.57 7.91
CA GLU A 49 0.66 -2.62 8.94
C GLU A 49 -0.51 -2.56 9.92
N ARG A 50 -1.01 -1.35 10.22
CA ARG A 50 -2.18 -1.16 11.07
C ARG A 50 -3.50 -1.52 10.38
N VAL A 51 -3.61 -1.25 9.07
CA VAL A 51 -4.85 -1.43 8.29
C VAL A 51 -5.03 -2.89 7.84
N ARG A 52 -3.95 -3.55 7.40
CA ARG A 52 -3.98 -4.92 6.83
C ARG A 52 -4.71 -5.96 7.70
N PRO A 53 -4.41 -6.13 9.00
CA PRO A 53 -5.09 -7.14 9.81
C PRO A 53 -6.57 -6.81 10.05
N GLU A 54 -6.91 -5.52 10.19
CA GLU A 54 -8.29 -5.08 10.41
C GLU A 54 -9.17 -5.31 9.16
N ILE A 55 -8.63 -4.98 7.98
CA ILE A 55 -9.30 -5.25 6.71
C ILE A 55 -9.46 -6.75 6.48
N ALA A 56 -8.42 -7.56 6.73
CA ALA A 56 -8.49 -9.01 6.57
C ALA A 56 -9.53 -9.63 7.51
N PHE A 57 -9.61 -9.16 8.76
CA PHE A 57 -10.61 -9.57 9.74
C PHE A 57 -12.04 -9.22 9.27
N ARG A 58 -12.24 -7.99 8.79
CA ARG A 58 -13.54 -7.56 8.22
C ARG A 58 -13.91 -8.36 6.98
N ALA A 59 -12.96 -8.63 6.08
CA ALA A 59 -13.18 -9.45 4.89
C ALA A 59 -13.58 -10.88 5.25
N GLN A 60 -13.02 -11.46 6.33
CA GLN A 60 -13.44 -12.76 6.85
C GLN A 60 -14.84 -12.74 7.47
N LEU A 61 -15.16 -11.73 8.28
CA LEU A 61 -16.48 -11.60 8.91
C LEU A 61 -17.61 -11.41 7.89
N PHE A 62 -17.33 -10.68 6.82
CA PHE A 62 -18.31 -10.36 5.79
C PHE A 62 -18.09 -11.16 4.50
N ARG A 63 -17.36 -12.28 4.57
CA ARG A 63 -17.11 -13.14 3.41
C ARG A 63 -18.44 -13.75 2.92
N PRO A 64 -18.97 -13.38 1.75
CA PRO A 64 -19.96 -14.23 1.09
C PRO A 64 -19.27 -15.56 0.76
N ALA A 65 -19.96 -16.68 0.94
CA ALA A 65 -19.42 -18.03 0.76
C ALA A 65 -19.05 -18.31 -0.71
N VAL A 66 -17.97 -17.72 -1.19
CA VAL A 66 -17.28 -18.09 -2.42
C VAL A 66 -15.81 -18.36 -2.10
N PRO A 67 -15.27 -19.53 -2.48
CA PRO A 67 -13.86 -19.85 -2.29
C PRO A 67 -13.02 -19.03 -3.28
N SER A 68 -12.25 -18.05 -2.79
CA SER A 68 -11.24 -17.37 -3.61
C SER A 68 -9.91 -18.13 -3.55
N GLU A 69 -9.39 -18.41 -4.73
CA GLU A 69 -8.12 -19.06 -5.03
C GLU A 69 -6.92 -18.32 -4.40
N PRO A 70 -5.77 -18.99 -4.21
CA PRO A 70 -4.59 -18.40 -3.56
C PRO A 70 -4.09 -17.17 -4.32
N PRO A 71 -3.56 -16.15 -3.62
CA PRO A 71 -3.04 -14.96 -4.28
C PRO A 71 -1.84 -15.35 -5.13
N VAL A 72 -1.95 -15.11 -6.44
CA VAL A 72 -0.83 -14.98 -7.35
C VAL A 72 0.17 -13.97 -6.77
N THR A 73 1.22 -14.47 -6.13
CA THR A 73 2.49 -13.77 -5.99
C THR A 73 3.17 -13.80 -7.34
N GLY A 74 2.75 -12.91 -8.23
CA GLY A 74 3.37 -12.66 -9.53
C GLY A 74 3.76 -11.20 -9.62
N GLU A 75 5.00 -10.97 -10.03
CA GLU A 75 5.56 -9.74 -10.60
C GLU A 75 5.36 -8.42 -9.84
N ALA A 76 6.36 -8.10 -9.00
CA ALA A 76 6.86 -6.73 -8.94
C ALA A 76 7.29 -6.36 -10.37
N ASP A 77 6.35 -5.76 -11.10
CA ASP A 77 6.54 -5.16 -12.40
C ASP A 77 7.87 -4.40 -12.41
N ALA A 78 8.76 -4.90 -13.26
CA ALA A 78 10.07 -4.34 -13.52
C ALA A 78 9.88 -2.93 -14.06
N TRP A 79 9.99 -1.92 -13.20
CA TRP A 79 10.21 -0.56 -13.64
C TRP A 79 11.71 -0.33 -13.62
N VAL A 80 12.28 -0.38 -14.83
CA VAL A 80 13.58 0.15 -15.18
C VAL A 80 13.71 1.52 -14.52
N ASP A 81 14.68 1.64 -13.62
CA ASP A 81 15.20 2.92 -13.16
C ASP A 81 15.88 3.49 -14.42
N GLU A 82 15.19 4.38 -15.12
CA GLU A 82 15.80 5.15 -16.19
C GLU A 82 16.80 6.07 -15.49
N GLU A 83 18.07 5.68 -15.62
CA GLU A 83 19.25 6.30 -15.06
C GLU A 83 19.24 7.82 -15.27
N ASP A 84 19.63 8.52 -14.21
CA ASP A 84 20.32 9.81 -14.27
C ASP A 84 21.20 9.89 -15.54
N ASP A 85 20.99 10.93 -16.34
CA ASP A 85 22.08 11.58 -17.08
C ASP A 85 21.75 13.07 -17.18
N ASP A 86 22.02 13.77 -16.07
CA ASP A 86 22.45 15.16 -16.09
C ASP A 86 23.81 15.20 -16.83
N GLU A 87 23.82 15.58 -18.10
CA GLU A 87 24.99 16.24 -18.70
C GLU A 87 24.53 17.52 -19.43
N ASP A 88 24.86 18.65 -18.80
CA ASP A 88 24.82 20.01 -19.33
C ASP A 88 25.55 20.12 -20.69
N GLU A 89 24.94 20.80 -21.67
CA GLU A 89 25.68 21.57 -22.69
C GLU A 89 24.98 22.89 -23.06
#